data_AF-A0A8I1GU11-F1
#
_entry.id   AF-A0A8I1GU11-F1
#
_cell.length_a   1.000
_cell.length_b   1.000
_cell.length_c   1.000
_cell.angle_alpha   90.00
_cell.angle_beta   90.00
_cell.angle_gamma   90.00
#
_symmetry.space_group_name_H-M   'P 1'
#
loop_
_entity.id
_entity.type
_entity.pdbx_description
1 polymer ?
#
loop_
_entity_poly.entity_id
_entity_poly.type
_entity_poly.pdbx_seq_one_letter_code
_entity_poly.pdbx_strand_id
1 'polypeptide(L)' 'MEILFKCKKCSKKNNISNLNGTCGNCDNNRLENFKIIITRGKLRGMSGMQTLSRAKEILKSALNKEKILLIDPKSNFNKI' A
#
# COMPACT_ATOMS: atom_id res chain seq x y z
N MET A 1 -2.54 12.65 -11.59
CA MET A 1 -2.00 11.34 -11.97
C MET A 1 -2.44 10.35 -10.90
N GLU A 2 -3.03 9.22 -11.26
CA GLU A 2 -3.49 8.24 -10.27
C GLU A 2 -2.58 7.00 -10.31
N ILE A 3 -2.24 6.49 -9.13
CA ILE A 3 -1.37 5.33 -8.93
C ILE A 3 -2.22 4.23 -8.28
N LEU A 4 -2.33 3.10 -8.97
CA LEU A 4 -3.03 1.92 -8.47
C LEU A 4 -2.03 0.80 -8.20
N PHE A 5 -2.29 0.04 -7.15
CA PHE A 5 -1.49 -1.12 -6.75
C PHE A 5 -2.30 -2.40 -6.98
N LYS A 6 -2.04 -3.09 -8.09
CA LYS A 6 -2.70 -4.37 -8.41
C LYS A 6 -2.00 -5.50 -7.67
N CYS A 7 -2.70 -6.16 -6.76
CA CYS A 7 -2.20 -7.39 -6.13
C CYS A 7 -2.17 -8.52 -7.16
N LYS A 8 -1.05 -9.23 -7.26
CA LYS A 8 -0.88 -10.39 -8.14
C LYS A 8 -1.59 -11.64 -7.61
N LYS A 9 -1.75 -11.75 -6.28
CA LYS A 9 -2.41 -12.90 -5.62
C LYS A 9 -3.92 -12.95 -5.90
N CYS A 10 -4.62 -11.82 -5.77
CA CYS A 10 -6.08 -11.76 -5.93
C CYS A 10 -6.56 -10.86 -7.07
N SER A 11 -5.64 -10.31 -7.88
CA SER A 11 -5.93 -9.36 -8.97
C SER A 11 -6.64 -8.05 -8.59
N LYS A 12 -6.95 -7.81 -7.31
CA LYS A 12 -7.56 -6.56 -6.82
C LYS A 12 -6.66 -5.36 -7.12
N LYS A 13 -7.24 -4.31 -7.67
CA LYS A 13 -6.62 -2.98 -7.76
C LYS A 13 -6.91 -2.22 -6.47
N ASN A 14 -5.86 -1.73 -5.82
CA ASN A 14 -5.95 -1.00 -4.56
C ASN A 14 -5.50 0.44 -4.77
N ASN A 15 -6.26 1.39 -4.23
CA ASN A 15 -5.72 2.70 -3.88
C ASN A 15 -4.85 2.57 -2.63
N ILE A 16 -3.99 3.55 -2.38
CA ILE A 16 -3.12 3.51 -1.19
C ILE A 16 -3.93 3.46 0.11
N SER A 17 -5.09 4.11 0.15
CA SER A 17 -6.04 4.07 1.28
C SER A 17 -6.56 2.67 1.61
N ASN A 18 -6.54 1.76 0.63
CA ASN A 18 -7.03 0.39 0.78
C ASN A 18 -5.92 -0.55 1.27
N LEU A 19 -4.69 -0.07 1.38
CA LEU A 19 -3.53 -0.82 1.85
C LEU A 19 -3.23 -0.45 3.30
N ASN A 20 -3.43 -1.41 4.20
CA ASN A 20 -3.18 -1.23 5.63
C ASN A 20 -2.44 -2.45 6.17
N GLY A 21 -1.14 -2.52 5.90
CA GLY A 21 -0.30 -3.69 6.18
C GLY A 21 -0.47 -4.86 5.20
N THR A 22 -1.60 -4.94 4.49
CA THR A 22 -1.93 -5.99 3.52
C THR A 22 -2.75 -5.43 2.35
N CYS A 23 -2.97 -6.24 1.32
CA CYS A 23 -3.94 -5.95 0.27
C CYS A 23 -5.36 -5.81 0.86
N GLY A 24 -6.17 -4.86 0.38
CA GLY A 24 -7.54 -4.67 0.86
C GLY A 24 -8.55 -5.78 0.52
N ASN A 25 -8.08 -6.94 0.05
CA ASN A 25 -8.91 -8.10 -0.32
C ASN A 25 -8.26 -9.46 0.00
N CYS A 26 -6.97 -9.49 0.37
CA CYS A 26 -6.30 -10.72 0.79
C CYS A 26 -5.13 -10.39 1.72
N ASP A 27 -4.60 -11.40 2.38
CA ASP A 27 -3.44 -11.37 3.27
C ASP A 27 -2.10 -11.01 2.60
N ASN A 28 -2.05 -10.66 1.32
CA ASN A 28 -0.79 -10.34 0.66
C ASN A 28 -0.17 -9.04 1.18
N ASN A 29 0.94 -9.16 1.92
CA ASN A 29 1.76 -8.04 2.41
C ASN A 29 3.10 -7.89 1.67
N ARG A 30 3.40 -8.76 0.70
CA ARG A 30 4.68 -8.77 -0.01
C ARG A 30 4.70 -7.76 -1.16
N LEU A 31 5.71 -6.89 -1.18
CA LEU A 31 5.86 -5.80 -2.15
C LEU A 31 5.93 -6.33 -3.60
N GLU A 32 6.70 -7.40 -3.82
CA GLU A 32 6.91 -8.06 -5.11
C GLU A 32 5.63 -8.64 -5.71
N ASN A 33 4.62 -8.87 -4.87
CA ASN A 33 3.30 -9.35 -5.25
C ASN A 33 2.34 -8.22 -5.62
N PHE A 34 2.82 -7.00 -5.81
CA PHE A 34 2.05 -5.90 -6.36
C PHE A 34 2.63 -5.43 -7.70
N LYS A 35 1.74 -5.04 -8.61
CA LYS A 35 2.06 -4.34 -9.85
C LYS A 35 1.56 -2.90 -9.75
N ILE A 36 2.46 -1.94 -9.98
CA ILE A 36 2.13 -0.51 -10.01
C ILE A 36 1.53 -0.17 -11.37
N ILE A 37 0.37 0.48 -11.37
CA ILE A 37 -0.34 0.93 -12.57
C ILE A 37 -0.50 2.44 -12.46
N ILE A 38 0.05 3.18 -13.42
CA ILE A 38 -0.04 4.65 -13.49
C ILE A 38 -0.95 4.99 -14.66
N THR A 39 -2.15 5.53 -14.37
CA THR A 39 -3.26 5.60 -15.34
C THR A 39 -3.24 6.83 -16.24
N ARG A 40 -2.26 7.73 -16.11
CA ARG A 40 -2.13 8.92 -16.97
C ARG A 40 -0.68 9.23 -17.35
N GLY A 41 -0.40 9.27 -18.65
CA GLY A 41 0.87 9.69 -19.25
C GLY A 41 1.87 8.55 -19.46
N LYS A 42 2.65 8.61 -20.56
CA LYS A 42 3.81 7.74 -20.74
C LYS A 42 4.91 8.22 -19.79
N LEU A 43 5.30 7.37 -18.84
CA LEU A 43 6.49 7.60 -18.01
C LEU A 43 7.70 7.47 -18.93
N ARG A 44 8.32 8.59 -19.28
CA ARG A 44 9.53 8.64 -20.11
C ARG A 44 10.59 9.46 -19.40
N GLY A 45 11.86 9.09 -19.62
CA GLY A 45 13.00 9.78 -19.03
C GLY A 45 13.03 9.73 -17.50
N MET A 46 13.82 10.64 -16.93
CA MET A 46 14.15 10.66 -15.51
C MET A 46 12.94 10.92 -14.60
N SER A 47 12.00 11.77 -15.02
CA SER A 47 10.76 12.07 -14.27
C SER A 47 9.87 10.83 -14.13
N GLY A 48 9.81 9.99 -15.16
CA GLY A 48 9.11 8.71 -15.13
C GLY A 48 9.70 7.74 -14.11
N MET A 49 11.03 7.67 -14.04
CA MET A 49 11.74 6.82 -13.08
C MET A 49 11.56 7.29 -11.64
N GLN A 50 11.64 8.60 -11.40
CA GLN A 50 11.37 9.20 -10.07
C GLN A 50 9.94 8.89 -9.61
N THR A 51 8.97 9.01 -10.50
CA THR A 51 7.57 8.70 -10.22
C THR A 51 7.37 7.23 -9.82
N LEU A 52 7.98 6.30 -10.57
CA LEU A 52 7.92 4.87 -10.23
C LEU A 52 8.62 4.55 -8.91
N SER A 53 9.77 5.17 -8.66
CA SER A 53 10.52 5.03 -7.40
C SER A 53 9.66 5.50 -6.22
N ARG A 54 9.06 6.69 -6.32
CA ARG A 54 8.16 7.24 -5.31
C ARG A 54 6.96 6.32 -5.05
N ALA A 55 6.36 5.77 -6.11
CA ALA A 55 5.24 4.83 -5.98
C ALA A 55 5.63 3.54 -5.24
N LYS A 56 6.85 3.02 -5.45
CA LYS A 56 7.38 1.86 -4.71
C LYS A 56 7.56 2.15 -3.23
N GLU A 57 8.13 3.30 -2.89
CA GLU A 57 8.33 3.70 -1.48
C GLU A 57 7.00 3.88 -0.74
N ILE A 58 6.01 4.52 -1.38
CA ILE A 58 4.66 4.67 -0.82
C ILE A 58 4.03 3.29 -0.55
N LEU A 59 4.11 2.38 -1.51
CA LEU A 59 3.60 1.03 -1.35
C LEU A 59 4.31 0.29 -0.21
N LYS A 60 5.64 0.34 -0.17
CA LYS A 60 6.45 -0.27 0.89
C LYS A 60 6.03 0.25 2.26
N SER A 61 5.85 1.56 2.41
CA SER A 61 5.40 2.18 3.65
C SER A 61 4.00 1.70 4.07
N ALA A 62 3.04 1.62 3.15
CA ALA A 62 1.68 1.16 3.47
C ALA A 62 1.60 -0.33 3.82
N LEU A 63 2.49 -1.16 3.26
CA LEU A 63 2.61 -2.59 3.60
C LEU A 63 3.39 -2.81 4.90
N ASN A 64 4.36 -1.96 5.18
CA ASN A 64 5.16 -1.97 6.42
C ASN A 64 4.55 -1.10 7.51
N LYS A 65 3.25 -0.76 7.43
CA LYS A 65 2.59 -0.01 8.48
C LYS A 65 2.69 -0.86 9.75
N GLU A 66 3.64 -0.52 10.61
CA GLU A 66 3.75 -1.11 11.93
C GLU A 66 2.36 -1.02 12.54
N LYS A 67 1.81 -2.16 12.99
CA LYS A 67 0.76 -2.09 14.00
C LYS A 67 1.43 -1.44 15.20
N ILE A 68 1.41 -0.11 15.27
CA ILE A 68 1.72 0.60 16.50
C ILE A 68 0.58 0.20 17.44
N LEU A 69 0.84 -0.82 18.26
CA LEU A 69 0.01 -1.19 19.39
C LEU A 69 0.12 -0.04 20.39
N LEU A 70 -0.74 0.97 20.21
CA LEU A 70 -0.98 1.98 21.24
C LEU A 70 -1.77 1.29 22.36
N ILE A 71 -1.06 0.71 23.31
CA ILE A 71 -1.63 0.29 24.59
C ILE A 71 -1.81 1.58 25.39
N ASP A 72 -3.03 2.10 25.42
CA ASP A 72 -3.39 3.17 26.34
C ASP A 72 -3.63 2.52 27.73
N PRO A 73 -2.79 2.79 28.74
CA PRO A 73 -3.01 2.26 30.09
C PRO A 73 -4.34 2.76 30.72
N LYS A 74 -4.99 3.77 30.13
CA LYS A 74 -6.33 4.25 30.52
C LYS A 74 -7.47 3.65 29.71
N SER A 75 -7.20 2.86 28.65
CA SER A 75 -8.28 2.16 27.96
C SER A 75 -8.80 1.05 28.87
N ASN A 76 -9.91 1.32 29.56
CA ASN A 76 -10.63 0.35 30.34
C ASN A 76 -10.99 -0.84 29.43
N PHE A 77 -10.29 -1.97 29.58
CA PHE A 77 -10.66 -3.26 28.98
C PHE A 77 -11.91 -3.88 29.64
N ASN A 78 -12.70 -3.08 30.36
CA ASN A 78 -14.05 -3.45 30.75
C ASN A 78 -15.02 -3.17 29.60
N LYS A 79 -15.03 -4.09 28.63
CA LYS A 79 -16.25 -4.40 27.89
C LYS A 79 -16.63 -5.85 28.22
N ILE A 80 -17.65 -5.92 29.07
CA ILE A 80 -18.61 -6.98 29.40
C ILE A 80 -18.52 -8.22 28.51
#